data_AF-A0A661SLS9-F1
#
_entry.id   AF-A0A661SLS9-F1
#
_cell.length_a   1.000
_cell.length_b   1.000
_cell.length_c   1.000
_cell.angle_alpha   90.00
_cell.angle_beta   90.00
_cell.angle_gamma   90.00
#
_symmetry.space_group_name_H-M   'P 1'
#
loop_
_entity.id
_entity.type
_entity.pdbx_description
1 polymer ?
#
loop_
_entity_poly.entity_id
_entity_poly.type
_entity_poly.pdbx_seq_one_letter_code
_entity_poly.pdbx_strand_id
1 'polypeptide(L)'
;MNLTDAFCKGMKPRFGGFPCEHYDPSAEECHLIRKGEAREIFEKGRCDPSKMLMSAISKYFKVYENLVFGEHKAHKKDKNEYANFILDRISDRSMNLKKGYTLPILIGYIRKAARNEILRIFGKESLIRKICGRCVFLSLPKPHICQRPEILLTQEGKESHEPNPNYNKKRSASDKACKDGFKLFEPDISPDEASVADKTETVFRKLEVRDIKKKLSGRYANNRIARRQYAVFTKFYQLLSDGLDPSTAITHIAKQLGVSERTVRNDLSAIKKIWEKNIS
;
A
#
# COMPACT_ATOMS: atom_id res chain seq x y z
N MET A 1 13.93 -27.71 -15.76
CA MET A 1 12.59 -28.24 -15.42
C MET A 1 11.68 -27.07 -15.07
N ASN A 2 10.53 -26.92 -15.74
CA ASN A 2 9.59 -25.85 -15.40
C ASN A 2 8.82 -26.22 -14.10
N LEU A 3 8.17 -25.25 -13.45
CA LEU A 3 7.48 -25.51 -12.18
C LEU A 3 6.22 -26.35 -12.35
N THR A 4 5.54 -26.26 -13.51
CA THR A 4 4.36 -27.08 -13.82
C THR A 4 4.73 -28.55 -13.87
N ASP A 5 5.82 -28.91 -14.53
CA ASP A 5 6.37 -30.26 -14.62
C ASP A 5 6.76 -30.76 -13.21
N ALA A 6 7.46 -29.91 -12.46
CA ALA A 6 7.96 -30.25 -11.14
C ALA A 6 6.85 -30.52 -10.10
N PHE A 7 5.77 -29.75 -10.13
CA PHE A 7 4.71 -29.79 -9.11
C PHE A 7 3.40 -30.38 -9.63
N CYS A 8 2.93 -29.93 -10.79
CA CYS A 8 1.64 -30.32 -11.34
C CYS A 8 1.69 -31.67 -12.06
N LYS A 9 2.74 -31.95 -12.83
CA LYS A 9 2.92 -33.25 -13.52
C LYS A 9 3.63 -34.30 -12.66
N GLY A 10 4.07 -33.95 -11.46
CA GLY A 10 4.65 -34.92 -10.52
C GLY A 10 6.08 -35.36 -10.86
N MET A 11 6.85 -34.62 -11.65
CA MET A 11 8.18 -35.05 -12.08
C MET A 11 9.25 -35.00 -10.96
N LYS A 12 8.96 -34.41 -9.79
CA LYS A 12 9.86 -34.49 -8.64
C LYS A 12 9.80 -35.89 -8.01
N PRO A 13 10.95 -36.46 -7.54
CA PRO A 13 11.00 -37.81 -6.98
C PRO A 13 9.96 -38.07 -5.87
N ARG A 14 9.71 -37.08 -5.01
CA ARG A 14 8.72 -37.15 -3.92
C ARG A 14 7.27 -37.38 -4.38
N PHE A 15 6.97 -37.20 -5.66
CA PHE A 15 5.64 -37.39 -6.23
C PHE A 15 5.53 -38.65 -7.08
N GLY A 16 6.62 -39.42 -7.25
CA GLY A 16 6.60 -40.71 -7.95
C GLY A 16 6.10 -40.65 -9.40
N GLY A 17 6.18 -39.49 -10.07
CA GLY A 17 5.63 -39.31 -11.41
C GLY A 17 4.11 -39.12 -11.48
N PHE A 18 3.41 -39.12 -10.34
CA PHE A 18 1.96 -38.94 -10.31
C PHE A 18 1.58 -37.45 -10.43
N PRO A 19 0.73 -37.07 -11.40
CA PRO A 19 0.20 -35.71 -11.48
C PRO A 19 -0.52 -35.28 -10.20
N CYS A 20 -0.62 -33.98 -10.00
CA CYS A 20 -1.45 -33.39 -8.96
C CYS A 20 -2.93 -33.68 -9.26
N GLU A 21 -3.69 -34.14 -8.28
CA GLU A 21 -5.14 -34.43 -8.41
C GLU A 21 -5.98 -33.21 -8.83
N HIS A 22 -5.44 -32.00 -8.63
CA HIS A 22 -6.10 -30.76 -9.01
C HIS A 22 -5.62 -30.19 -10.35
N TYR A 23 -4.73 -30.89 -11.04
CA TYR A 23 -4.20 -30.47 -12.34
C TYR A 23 -4.82 -31.33 -13.44
N ASP A 24 -5.46 -30.68 -14.41
CA ASP A 24 -5.98 -31.28 -15.62
C ASP A 24 -4.87 -31.28 -16.68
N PRO A 25 -4.30 -32.44 -17.04
CA PRO A 25 -3.23 -32.51 -18.03
C PRO A 25 -3.72 -32.21 -19.45
N SER A 26 -5.00 -32.43 -19.75
CA SER A 26 -5.57 -32.19 -21.08
C SER A 26 -5.78 -30.71 -21.34
N ALA A 27 -6.24 -29.96 -20.32
CA ALA A 27 -6.39 -28.50 -20.41
C ALA A 27 -5.12 -27.72 -20.01
N GLU A 28 -4.15 -28.38 -19.38
CA GLU A 28 -3.00 -27.77 -18.70
C GLU A 28 -3.39 -26.74 -17.61
N GLU A 29 -4.51 -26.98 -16.94
CA GLU A 29 -5.11 -26.07 -15.96
C GLU A 29 -5.19 -26.67 -14.56
N CYS A 30 -5.33 -25.81 -13.55
CA CYS A 30 -5.54 -26.20 -12.16
C CYS A 30 -6.93 -25.83 -11.69
N HIS A 31 -7.68 -26.83 -11.22
CA HIS A 31 -9.03 -26.66 -10.71
C HIS A 31 -9.11 -25.75 -9.49
N LEU A 32 -8.11 -25.78 -8.59
CA LEU A 32 -8.08 -24.87 -7.43
C LEU A 32 -7.93 -23.40 -7.86
N ILE A 33 -7.10 -23.14 -8.86
CA ILE A 33 -6.94 -21.79 -9.43
C ILE A 33 -8.25 -21.34 -10.09
N ARG A 34 -8.93 -22.26 -10.79
CA ARG A 34 -10.21 -22.01 -11.46
C ARG A 34 -11.35 -21.66 -10.50
N LYS A 35 -11.41 -22.29 -9.33
CA LYS A 35 -12.39 -21.95 -8.28
C LYS A 35 -12.19 -20.54 -7.72
N GLY A 36 -10.96 -20.03 -7.77
CA GLY A 36 -10.68 -18.64 -7.40
C GLY A 36 -10.64 -18.37 -5.89
N GLU A 37 -10.47 -19.40 -5.06
CA GLU A 37 -10.31 -19.24 -3.61
C GLU A 37 -8.83 -19.45 -3.25
N ALA A 38 -8.11 -18.37 -2.91
CA ALA A 38 -6.69 -18.49 -2.60
C ALA A 38 -6.46 -19.44 -1.42
N ARG A 39 -7.36 -19.45 -0.44
CA ARG A 39 -7.25 -20.31 0.74
C ARG A 39 -7.18 -21.77 0.37
N GLU A 40 -8.05 -22.25 -0.52
CA GLU A 40 -8.00 -23.64 -0.98
C GLU A 40 -6.67 -23.96 -1.67
N ILE A 41 -6.11 -23.03 -2.45
CA ILE A 41 -4.81 -23.21 -3.10
C ILE A 41 -3.71 -23.33 -2.05
N PHE A 42 -3.76 -22.52 -0.99
CA PHE A 42 -2.76 -22.54 0.09
C PHE A 42 -2.83 -23.81 0.95
N GLU A 43 -4.03 -24.34 1.19
CA GLU A 43 -4.25 -25.53 2.00
C GLU A 43 -4.00 -26.83 1.21
N LYS A 44 -4.47 -26.89 -0.05
CA LYS A 44 -4.51 -28.14 -0.85
C LYS A 44 -3.48 -28.17 -1.97
N GLY A 45 -2.91 -27.02 -2.33
CA GLY A 45 -2.01 -26.91 -3.47
C GLY A 45 -0.65 -27.57 -3.25
N ARG A 46 -0.36 -28.62 -4.03
CA ARG A 46 0.94 -29.30 -4.07
C ARG A 46 2.12 -28.38 -4.43
N CYS A 47 1.84 -27.22 -5.03
CA CYS A 47 2.84 -26.26 -5.50
C CYS A 47 3.51 -25.42 -4.40
N ASP A 48 3.15 -25.62 -3.13
CA ASP A 48 3.72 -24.88 -1.97
C ASP A 48 3.63 -23.35 -2.15
N PRO A 49 2.40 -22.81 -2.28
CA PRO A 49 2.18 -21.38 -2.53
C PRO A 49 2.62 -20.51 -1.35
N SER A 50 2.61 -21.03 -0.11
CA SER A 50 3.14 -20.34 1.06
C SER A 50 4.62 -20.02 0.89
N LYS A 51 5.44 -21.00 0.47
CA LYS A 51 6.86 -20.76 0.17
C LYS A 51 7.06 -19.80 -1.00
N MET A 52 6.22 -19.88 -2.04
CA MET A 52 6.26 -18.93 -3.16
C MET A 52 5.97 -17.50 -2.70
N LEU A 53 4.96 -17.33 -1.83
CA LEU A 53 4.59 -16.03 -1.27
C LEU A 53 5.69 -15.51 -0.34
N MET A 54 6.21 -16.31 0.57
CA MET A 54 7.30 -15.91 1.47
C MET A 54 8.57 -15.53 0.71
N SER A 55 8.88 -16.24 -0.38
CA SER A 55 9.98 -15.87 -1.28
C SER A 55 9.73 -14.51 -1.95
N ALA A 56 8.51 -14.27 -2.44
CA ALA A 56 8.12 -12.99 -3.03
C ALA A 56 8.18 -11.84 -2.00
N ILE A 57 7.65 -12.05 -0.80
CA ILE A 57 7.71 -11.10 0.31
C ILE A 57 9.16 -10.77 0.64
N SER A 58 10.00 -11.79 0.85
CA SER A 58 11.42 -11.62 1.16
C SER A 58 12.15 -10.81 0.09
N LYS A 59 11.88 -11.09 -1.19
CA LYS A 59 12.46 -10.34 -2.30
C LYS A 59 12.06 -8.86 -2.26
N TYR A 60 10.80 -8.56 -1.97
CA TYR A 60 10.34 -7.17 -1.87
C TYR A 60 10.82 -6.49 -0.59
N PHE A 61 10.90 -7.19 0.54
CA PHE A 61 11.48 -6.64 1.76
C PHE A 61 12.95 -6.29 1.58
N LYS A 62 13.74 -7.08 0.87
CA LYS A 62 15.13 -6.72 0.53
C LYS A 62 15.22 -5.36 -0.18
N VAL A 63 14.28 -5.04 -1.07
CA VAL A 63 14.23 -3.73 -1.76
C VAL A 63 13.97 -2.57 -0.77
N TYR A 64 13.29 -2.86 0.34
CA TYR A 64 12.92 -1.88 1.36
C TYR A 64 13.66 -2.08 2.68
N GLU A 65 14.70 -2.93 2.71
CA GLU A 65 15.31 -3.40 3.96
C GLU A 65 15.90 -2.23 4.74
N ASN A 66 16.70 -1.41 4.08
CA ASN A 66 17.28 -0.21 4.68
C ASN A 66 16.20 0.87 4.95
N LEU A 67 15.11 0.89 4.16
CA LEU A 67 14.02 1.85 4.32
C LEU A 67 13.12 1.54 5.52
N VAL A 68 12.96 0.27 5.87
CA VAL A 68 11.90 -0.22 6.78
C VAL A 68 12.44 -1.12 7.89
N PHE A 69 13.71 -1.49 7.89
CA PHE A 69 14.29 -2.39 8.90
C PHE A 69 15.75 -2.02 9.24
N GLY A 70 16.23 -0.83 8.85
CA GLY A 70 17.58 -0.36 9.16
C GLY A 70 17.78 -0.08 10.65
N GLU A 71 19.05 -0.04 11.08
CA GLU A 71 19.52 -0.05 12.48
C GLU A 71 18.94 1.07 13.37
N HIS A 72 18.39 2.14 12.79
CA HIS A 72 17.90 3.31 13.52
C HIS A 72 16.38 3.45 13.58
N LYS A 73 15.61 2.41 13.24
CA LYS A 73 14.15 2.51 13.23
C LYS A 73 13.47 1.56 14.19
N ALA A 74 12.87 2.13 15.22
CA ALA A 74 11.95 1.45 16.13
C ALA A 74 10.64 1.11 15.40
N HIS A 75 10.66 0.01 14.65
CA HIS A 75 9.45 -0.51 14.03
C HIS A 75 8.60 -1.25 15.06
N LYS A 76 7.29 -1.04 15.00
CA LYS A 76 6.32 -1.73 15.87
C LYS A 76 6.28 -3.25 15.65
N LYS A 77 6.82 -3.72 14.53
CA LYS A 77 6.76 -5.11 14.08
C LYS A 77 8.07 -5.49 13.43
N ASP A 78 8.52 -6.71 13.68
CA ASP A 78 9.65 -7.27 12.96
C ASP A 78 9.26 -7.73 11.54
N LYS A 79 10.27 -8.12 10.76
CA LYS A 79 10.11 -8.59 9.38
C LYS A 79 9.19 -9.82 9.28
N ASN A 80 9.24 -10.72 10.26
CA ASN A 80 8.47 -11.96 10.26
C ASN A 80 7.00 -11.68 10.55
N GLU A 81 6.70 -10.77 11.47
CA GLU A 81 5.34 -10.33 11.77
C GLU A 81 4.67 -9.69 10.54
N TYR A 82 5.39 -8.86 9.78
CA TYR A 82 4.84 -8.34 8.54
C TYR A 82 4.62 -9.44 7.51
N ALA A 83 5.55 -10.39 7.39
CA ALA A 83 5.43 -11.49 6.44
C ALA A 83 4.22 -12.37 6.74
N ASN A 84 4.02 -12.75 8.01
CA ASN A 84 2.86 -13.52 8.45
C ASN A 84 1.55 -12.75 8.22
N PHE A 85 1.51 -11.46 8.56
CA PHE A 85 0.33 -10.63 8.30
C PHE A 85 0.00 -10.50 6.81
N ILE A 86 1.01 -10.47 5.92
CA ILE A 86 0.80 -10.45 4.47
C ILE A 86 0.33 -11.82 3.98
N LEU A 87 0.89 -12.91 4.51
CA LEU A 87 0.49 -14.28 4.22
C LEU A 87 -1.01 -14.47 4.48
N ASP A 88 -1.47 -14.22 5.71
CA ASP A 88 -2.87 -14.36 6.12
C ASP A 88 -3.80 -13.55 5.21
N ARG A 89 -3.41 -12.31 4.91
CA ARG A 89 -4.21 -11.41 4.09
C ARG A 89 -4.30 -11.79 2.62
N ILE A 90 -3.36 -12.56 2.10
CA ILE A 90 -3.36 -13.00 0.71
C ILE A 90 -4.01 -14.38 0.59
N SER A 91 -3.80 -15.28 1.56
CA SER A 91 -4.49 -16.57 1.61
C SER A 91 -6.01 -16.40 1.70
N ASP A 92 -6.50 -15.39 2.42
CA ASP A 92 -7.94 -15.17 2.58
C ASP A 92 -8.61 -14.41 1.41
N ARG A 93 -7.91 -14.19 0.28
CA ARG A 93 -8.48 -13.45 -0.86
C ARG A 93 -9.11 -14.34 -1.90
N SER A 94 -10.20 -13.83 -2.47
CA SER A 94 -10.67 -14.34 -3.77
C SER A 94 -9.72 -13.90 -4.89
N MET A 95 -9.38 -14.86 -5.74
CA MET A 95 -8.65 -14.72 -6.99
C MET A 95 -9.67 -14.53 -8.12
N ASN A 96 -9.97 -13.27 -8.45
CA ASN A 96 -10.85 -12.93 -9.58
C ASN A 96 -10.13 -13.10 -10.94
N LEU A 97 -9.66 -14.32 -11.25
CA LEU A 97 -9.05 -14.64 -12.53
C LEU A 97 -10.13 -14.98 -13.56
N LYS A 98 -10.09 -14.32 -14.73
CA LYS A 98 -11.06 -14.56 -15.82
C LYS A 98 -10.63 -15.64 -16.81
N LYS A 99 -9.33 -15.94 -16.87
CA LYS A 99 -8.73 -16.92 -17.80
C LYS A 99 -7.33 -17.30 -17.35
N GLY A 100 -6.84 -18.44 -17.84
CA GLY A 100 -5.48 -18.93 -17.63
C GLY A 100 -5.30 -19.46 -16.21
N TYR A 101 -5.88 -20.62 -15.91
CA TYR A 101 -5.86 -21.20 -14.56
C TYR A 101 -4.58 -22.03 -14.33
N THR A 102 -3.42 -21.47 -14.68
CA THR A 102 -2.13 -22.20 -14.69
C THR A 102 -1.22 -21.77 -13.55
N LEU A 103 -0.25 -22.61 -13.19
CA LEU A 103 0.73 -22.31 -12.13
C LEU A 103 1.53 -21.01 -12.40
N PRO A 104 2.00 -20.71 -13.62
CA PRO A 104 2.63 -19.42 -13.92
C PRO A 104 1.73 -18.21 -13.59
N ILE A 105 0.42 -18.31 -13.84
CA ILE A 105 -0.54 -17.25 -13.53
C ILE A 105 -0.70 -17.09 -12.01
N LEU A 106 -0.77 -18.19 -11.27
CA LEU A 106 -0.77 -18.15 -9.80
C LEU A 106 0.50 -17.46 -9.25
N ILE A 107 1.68 -17.79 -9.78
CA ILE A 107 2.94 -17.14 -9.38
C ILE A 107 2.89 -15.63 -9.67
N GLY A 108 2.39 -15.24 -10.85
CA GLY A 108 2.19 -13.83 -11.20
C GLY A 108 1.23 -13.13 -10.24
N TYR A 109 0.12 -13.79 -9.89
CA TYR A 109 -0.84 -13.31 -8.90
C TYR A 109 -0.18 -13.12 -7.53
N ILE A 110 0.50 -14.14 -6.99
CA ILE A 110 1.17 -14.11 -5.68
C ILE A 110 2.17 -12.95 -5.62
N ARG A 111 3.03 -12.80 -6.63
CA ARG A 111 4.02 -11.71 -6.68
C ARG A 111 3.35 -10.33 -6.69
N LYS A 112 2.32 -10.16 -7.52
CA LYS A 112 1.56 -8.89 -7.62
C LYS A 112 0.82 -8.59 -6.31
N ALA A 113 0.19 -9.59 -5.71
CA ALA A 113 -0.52 -9.48 -4.44
C ALA A 113 0.44 -9.09 -3.30
N ALA A 114 1.59 -9.79 -3.19
CA ALA A 114 2.63 -9.49 -2.22
C ALA A 114 3.12 -8.04 -2.34
N ARG A 115 3.51 -7.62 -3.56
CA ARG A 115 3.97 -6.25 -3.82
C ARG A 115 2.92 -5.23 -3.38
N ASN A 116 1.68 -5.41 -3.81
CA ASN A 116 0.60 -4.46 -3.52
C ASN A 116 0.32 -4.39 -2.02
N GLU A 117 0.38 -5.53 -1.32
CA GLU A 117 0.12 -5.57 0.11
C GLU A 117 1.23 -4.93 0.92
N ILE A 118 2.49 -5.18 0.56
CA ILE A 118 3.66 -4.52 1.12
C ILE A 118 3.54 -3.00 0.96
N LEU A 119 3.30 -2.52 -0.26
CA LEU A 119 3.12 -1.10 -0.54
C LEU A 119 1.93 -0.50 0.23
N ARG A 120 0.86 -1.27 0.43
CA ARG A 120 -0.32 -0.83 1.17
C ARG A 120 -0.04 -0.74 2.67
N ILE A 121 0.71 -1.68 3.25
CA ILE A 121 1.08 -1.66 4.67
C ILE A 121 2.06 -0.52 4.91
N PHE A 122 3.16 -0.52 4.16
CA PHE A 122 4.20 0.49 4.28
C PHE A 122 3.67 1.90 3.97
N GLY A 123 2.73 2.04 3.03
CA GLY A 123 2.08 3.32 2.76
C GLY A 123 1.14 3.80 3.87
N LYS A 124 0.46 2.89 4.58
CA LYS A 124 -0.41 3.26 5.72
C LYS A 124 0.39 3.67 6.94
N GLU A 125 1.51 3.01 7.16
CA GLU A 125 2.41 3.29 8.28
C GLU A 125 3.40 4.43 7.94
N SER A 126 3.21 5.08 6.79
CA SER A 126 4.08 6.14 6.27
C SER A 126 5.56 5.73 6.11
N LEU A 127 5.83 4.43 6.13
CA LEU A 127 7.13 3.81 5.87
C LEU A 127 7.56 3.96 4.41
N ILE A 128 6.58 3.99 3.51
CA ILE A 128 6.75 4.30 2.10
C ILE A 128 5.68 5.29 1.69
N ARG A 129 6.02 6.58 1.60
CA ARG A 129 5.16 7.53 0.86
C ARG A 129 5.07 7.03 -0.59
N LYS A 130 3.91 7.16 -1.26
CA LYS A 130 3.74 6.71 -2.66
C LYS A 130 4.81 7.38 -3.55
N ILE A 131 5.92 6.69 -3.76
CA ILE A 131 7.02 7.12 -4.62
C ILE A 131 6.75 6.49 -5.98
N CYS A 132 5.95 7.17 -6.79
CA CYS A 132 6.19 7.13 -8.22
C CYS A 132 7.12 8.31 -8.55
N GLY A 133 8.41 8.02 -8.82
CA GLY A 133 9.35 9.00 -9.39
C GLY A 133 9.68 10.23 -8.56
N ARG A 134 9.80 10.15 -7.23
CA ARG A 134 10.22 11.33 -6.44
C ARG A 134 11.54 11.07 -5.73
N CYS A 135 12.57 11.76 -6.19
CA CYS A 135 13.82 11.96 -5.48
C CYS A 135 13.51 12.55 -4.09
N VAL A 136 14.10 11.98 -3.03
CA VAL A 136 13.93 12.41 -1.62
C VAL A 136 14.35 13.85 -1.40
N PHE A 137 15.25 14.34 -2.25
CA PHE A 137 15.73 15.70 -2.26
C PHE A 137 14.83 16.64 -3.07
N LEU A 138 13.58 16.30 -3.36
CA LEU A 138 12.64 17.24 -3.98
C LEU A 138 11.76 17.88 -2.91
N SER A 139 11.64 19.21 -2.96
CA SER A 139 10.75 19.96 -2.06
C SER A 139 9.30 19.47 -2.19
N LEU A 140 8.59 19.48 -1.07
CA LEU A 140 7.18 19.07 -1.00
C LEU A 140 6.22 19.96 -1.82
N PRO A 141 6.28 21.31 -1.71
CA PRO A 141 5.41 22.16 -2.51
C PRO A 141 5.81 22.16 -3.99
N LYS A 142 4.82 22.39 -4.87
CA LYS A 142 5.09 22.64 -6.28
C LYS A 142 5.40 24.12 -6.50
N PRO A 143 6.34 24.48 -7.40
CA PRO A 143 7.18 23.57 -8.18
C PRO A 143 8.21 22.85 -7.29
N HIS A 144 8.47 21.57 -7.58
CA HIS A 144 9.46 20.80 -6.82
C HIS A 144 10.85 21.39 -7.05
N ILE A 145 11.62 21.58 -5.99
CA ILE A 145 12.98 22.13 -6.00
C ILE A 145 13.94 21.05 -5.53
N CYS A 146 15.06 20.85 -6.22
CA CYS A 146 16.09 19.94 -5.74
C CYS A 146 16.86 20.55 -4.57
N GLN A 147 16.88 19.86 -3.44
CA GLN A 147 17.49 20.24 -2.17
C GLN A 147 18.81 19.48 -1.91
N ARG A 148 19.31 18.70 -2.90
CA ARG A 148 20.56 17.95 -2.77
C ARG A 148 21.73 18.86 -3.18
N PRO A 149 22.65 19.24 -2.28
CA PRO A 149 23.77 20.10 -2.62
C PRO A 149 24.85 19.37 -3.44
N GLU A 150 25.07 18.07 -3.21
CA GLU A 150 26.14 17.28 -3.85
C GLU A 150 25.64 15.92 -4.33
N ILE A 151 26.16 15.43 -5.45
CA ILE A 151 25.96 14.08 -5.97
C ILE A 151 27.18 13.22 -5.70
N LEU A 152 26.95 11.93 -5.47
CA LEU A 152 28.01 10.96 -5.36
C LEU A 152 28.25 10.36 -6.73
N LEU A 153 29.50 10.39 -7.20
CA LEU A 153 29.93 9.68 -8.38
C LEU A 153 30.84 8.54 -7.97
N THR A 154 30.65 7.38 -8.59
CA THR A 154 31.55 6.25 -8.45
C THR A 154 32.23 6.03 -9.78
N GLN A 155 33.51 6.38 -9.88
CA GLN A 155 34.34 6.12 -11.04
C GLN A 155 35.47 5.18 -10.61
N GLU A 156 35.60 4.05 -11.31
CA GLU A 156 36.67 3.06 -11.07
C GLU A 156 36.78 2.59 -9.61
N GLY A 157 35.63 2.48 -8.92
CA GLY A 157 35.57 2.04 -7.53
C GLY A 157 35.94 3.10 -6.48
N LYS A 158 36.28 4.33 -6.89
CA LYS A 158 36.45 5.47 -5.98
C LYS A 158 35.15 6.28 -5.93
N GLU A 159 34.68 6.53 -4.71
CA GLU A 159 33.57 7.44 -4.45
C GLU A 159 34.09 8.88 -4.37
N SER A 160 33.53 9.78 -5.17
CA SER A 160 33.76 11.22 -5.09
C SER A 160 32.44 11.97 -4.93
N HIS A 161 32.51 13.09 -4.21
CA HIS A 161 31.39 14.02 -4.07
C HIS A 161 31.59 15.18 -5.02
N GLU A 162 30.60 15.43 -5.88
CA GLU A 162 30.60 16.56 -6.79
C GLU A 162 29.39 17.48 -6.50
N PRO A 163 29.53 18.80 -6.67
CA PRO A 163 28.40 19.71 -6.56
C PRO A 163 27.25 19.29 -7.49
N ASN A 164 26.03 19.22 -6.96
CA ASN A 164 24.88 18.86 -7.76
C ASN A 164 24.50 20.03 -8.67
N PRO A 165 24.61 19.90 -10.01
CA PRO A 165 24.30 20.99 -10.93
C PRO A 165 22.82 21.41 -10.90
N ASN A 166 21.97 20.62 -10.22
CA ASN A 166 20.54 20.86 -10.09
C ASN A 166 20.10 21.41 -8.73
N TYR A 167 21.03 21.66 -7.80
CA TYR A 167 20.70 22.21 -6.49
C TYR A 167 19.95 23.55 -6.61
N ASN A 168 18.87 23.71 -5.83
CA ASN A 168 17.94 24.85 -5.84
C ASN A 168 17.25 25.15 -7.18
N LYS A 169 17.30 24.23 -8.15
CA LYS A 169 16.58 24.36 -9.42
C LYS A 169 15.23 23.64 -9.39
N LYS A 170 14.25 24.18 -10.14
CA LYS A 170 12.94 23.55 -10.35
C LYS A 170 13.09 22.24 -11.12
N ARG A 171 12.36 21.21 -10.71
CA ARG A 171 12.42 19.88 -11.31
C ARG A 171 11.03 19.30 -11.51
N SER A 172 10.91 18.49 -12.56
CA SER A 172 9.77 17.59 -12.75
C SER A 172 10.07 16.25 -12.08
N ALA A 173 9.02 15.58 -11.59
CA ALA A 173 9.14 14.22 -11.06
C ALA A 173 9.58 13.19 -12.13
N SER A 174 9.59 13.58 -13.40
CA SER A 174 10.00 12.75 -14.54
C SER A 174 11.44 12.99 -15.01
N ASP A 175 12.18 13.93 -14.42
CA ASP A 175 13.49 14.33 -14.92
C ASP A 175 14.55 13.23 -14.76
N LYS A 176 15.28 12.94 -15.86
CA LYS A 176 16.31 11.88 -15.94
C LYS A 176 17.43 12.01 -14.91
N ALA A 177 17.80 13.23 -14.52
CA ALA A 177 18.87 13.49 -13.54
C ALA A 177 18.53 13.04 -12.09
N CYS A 178 17.39 12.38 -11.88
CA CYS A 178 17.07 11.68 -10.64
C CYS A 178 17.36 10.17 -10.70
N LYS A 179 17.90 9.65 -11.81
CA LYS A 179 18.22 8.22 -11.96
C LYS A 179 19.54 7.82 -11.30
N ASP A 180 20.52 8.72 -11.27
CA ASP A 180 21.90 8.39 -10.89
C ASP A 180 22.23 8.63 -9.40
N GLY A 181 21.21 8.90 -8.57
CA GLY A 181 21.43 9.40 -7.21
C GLY A 181 20.58 8.74 -6.10
N PHE A 182 20.06 7.53 -6.30
CA PHE A 182 19.33 6.82 -5.25
C PHE A 182 20.29 6.26 -4.17
N LYS A 183 20.91 7.11 -3.35
CA LYS A 183 21.28 6.73 -1.97
C LYS A 183 20.08 7.08 -1.08
N LEU A 184 19.66 6.09 -0.28
CA LEU A 184 18.52 6.19 0.63
C LEU A 184 18.80 7.26 1.69
N PHE A 185 17.78 8.05 2.02
CA PHE A 185 17.85 9.12 3.02
C PHE A 185 17.97 8.53 4.44
N GLU A 186 19.06 8.83 5.13
CA GLU A 186 19.24 8.68 6.57
C GLU A 186 18.95 10.06 7.21
N PRO A 187 17.92 10.19 8.07
CA PRO A 187 17.73 11.42 8.83
C PRO A 187 18.59 11.40 10.09
N ASP A 188 19.43 12.43 10.26
CA ASP A 188 19.94 12.84 11.57
C ASP A 188 18.76 13.29 12.44
N ILE A 189 18.55 12.60 13.56
CA ILE A 189 17.58 13.00 14.57
C ILE A 189 18.33 13.10 15.90
N SER A 190 18.54 14.34 16.32
CA SER A 190 18.86 14.70 17.71
C SER A 190 17.74 14.19 18.61
N PRO A 191 18.04 13.52 19.73
CA PRO A 191 17.03 13.15 20.70
C PRO A 191 16.67 14.40 21.49
N ASP A 192 15.39 14.78 21.51
CA ASP A 192 14.78 15.23 22.76
C ASP A 192 13.26 15.35 22.69
N GLU A 193 12.68 15.05 23.85
CA GLU A 193 11.32 15.27 24.34
C GLU A 193 10.20 14.32 23.90
N ALA A 194 10.10 13.24 24.68
CA ALA A 194 8.84 12.63 25.04
C ALA A 194 8.10 13.49 26.09
N SER A 195 6.78 13.64 25.94
CA SER A 195 5.87 13.67 27.09
C SER A 195 4.49 13.11 26.74
N VAL A 196 3.79 12.71 27.79
CA VAL A 196 2.79 11.63 27.88
C VAL A 196 1.38 12.18 28.09
N ALA A 197 0.37 11.33 27.81
CA ALA A 197 -1.08 11.41 28.07
C ALA A 197 -1.91 11.95 26.90
N ASP A 198 -3.01 11.33 26.46
CA ASP A 198 -4.03 10.62 27.23
C ASP A 198 -4.65 9.43 26.44
N LYS A 199 -5.02 8.37 27.16
CA LYS A 199 -5.54 7.08 26.67
C LYS A 199 -7.04 6.97 26.97
N THR A 200 -7.92 7.81 26.42
CA THR A 200 -9.36 7.52 26.59
C THR A 200 -10.30 8.09 25.55
N GLU A 201 -9.98 8.13 24.26
CA GLU A 201 -11.06 8.14 23.26
C GLU A 201 -10.62 7.68 21.87
N THR A 202 -11.55 7.02 21.16
CA THR A 202 -11.54 6.81 19.70
C THR A 202 -10.93 5.52 19.12
N VAL A 203 -11.11 4.36 19.77
CA VAL A 203 -11.08 3.06 19.07
C VAL A 203 -12.39 2.82 18.28
N PHE A 204 -13.48 3.48 18.66
CA PHE A 204 -14.80 3.30 18.02
C PHE A 204 -15.05 4.10 16.72
N ARG A 205 -14.29 5.14 16.34
CA ARG A 205 -14.56 5.87 15.06
C ARG A 205 -13.69 5.48 13.86
N LYS A 206 -12.58 4.76 14.02
CA LYS A 206 -11.63 4.54 12.90
C LYS A 206 -12.08 3.46 11.89
N LEU A 207 -12.82 2.45 12.34
CA LEU A 207 -13.36 1.41 11.45
C LEU A 207 -14.55 1.92 10.63
N GLU A 208 -15.48 2.63 11.28
CA GLU A 208 -16.68 3.17 10.64
C GLU A 208 -16.37 4.28 9.62
N VAL A 209 -15.41 5.17 9.94
CA VAL A 209 -14.95 6.22 9.01
C VAL A 209 -14.30 5.62 7.76
N ARG A 210 -13.62 4.47 7.88
CA ARG A 210 -12.97 3.81 6.74
C ARG A 210 -14.00 3.23 5.76
N ASP A 211 -15.10 2.69 6.26
CA ASP A 211 -16.17 2.14 5.43
C ASP A 211 -17.01 3.23 4.76
N ILE A 212 -17.26 4.34 5.46
CA ILE A 212 -17.87 5.55 4.87
C ILE A 212 -16.96 6.11 3.76
N LYS A 213 -15.65 6.24 4.00
CA LYS A 213 -14.69 6.70 2.98
C LYS A 213 -14.66 5.78 1.76
N LYS A 214 -14.71 4.44 1.96
CA LYS A 214 -14.73 3.45 0.88
C LYS A 214 -16.03 3.52 0.06
N LYS A 215 -17.20 3.59 0.70
CA LYS A 215 -18.51 3.66 0.03
C LYS A 215 -18.73 4.99 -0.68
N LEU A 216 -18.30 6.10 -0.09
CA LEU A 216 -18.26 7.38 -0.78
C LEU A 216 -17.34 7.25 -2.00
N SER A 217 -16.09 6.78 -1.84
CA SER A 217 -15.11 6.70 -2.95
C SER A 217 -15.58 5.86 -4.15
N GLY A 218 -16.40 4.81 -3.93
CA GLY A 218 -16.98 4.01 -5.01
C GLY A 218 -17.95 4.78 -5.92
N ARG A 219 -18.57 5.85 -5.42
CA ARG A 219 -19.50 6.72 -6.18
C ARG A 219 -18.79 7.85 -6.95
N TYR A 220 -17.46 7.94 -6.90
CA TYR A 220 -16.71 9.13 -7.35
C TYR A 220 -16.43 9.20 -8.84
N ALA A 221 -16.64 8.09 -9.55
CA ALA A 221 -16.26 8.01 -10.95
C ALA A 221 -16.83 9.22 -11.73
N ASN A 222 -18.10 9.59 -11.51
CA ASN A 222 -18.73 10.71 -12.25
C ASN A 222 -19.65 11.68 -11.46
N ASN A 223 -19.82 11.55 -10.14
CA ASN A 223 -20.82 12.36 -9.41
C ASN A 223 -20.21 13.54 -8.60
N ARG A 224 -20.48 14.79 -9.04
CA ARG A 224 -20.03 16.05 -8.38
C ARG A 224 -20.50 16.16 -6.93
N ILE A 225 -21.71 15.69 -6.62
CA ILE A 225 -22.28 15.73 -5.27
C ILE A 225 -21.54 14.74 -4.35
N ALA A 226 -21.27 13.53 -4.82
CA ALA A 226 -20.55 12.52 -4.03
C ALA A 226 -19.12 12.97 -3.67
N ARG A 227 -18.43 13.65 -4.59
CA ARG A 227 -17.10 14.23 -4.34
C ARG A 227 -17.15 15.32 -3.27
N ARG A 228 -18.16 16.20 -3.33
CA ARG A 228 -18.37 17.26 -2.32
C ARG A 228 -18.69 16.67 -0.95
N GLN A 229 -19.61 15.71 -0.88
CA GLN A 229 -19.99 15.03 0.37
C GLN A 229 -18.78 14.41 1.06
N TYR A 230 -17.88 13.76 0.32
CA TYR A 230 -16.66 13.24 0.91
C TYR A 230 -15.69 14.31 1.41
N ALA A 231 -15.52 15.39 0.66
CA ALA A 231 -14.69 16.51 1.08
C ALA A 231 -15.23 17.12 2.38
N VAL A 232 -16.56 17.30 2.47
CA VAL A 232 -17.26 17.73 3.69
C VAL A 232 -16.97 16.77 4.84
N PHE A 233 -17.23 15.47 4.66
CA PHE A 233 -17.03 14.47 5.72
C PHE A 233 -15.59 14.41 6.23
N THR A 234 -14.61 14.38 5.31
CA THR A 234 -13.20 14.24 5.68
C THR A 234 -12.72 15.43 6.50
N LYS A 235 -13.13 16.65 6.12
CA LYS A 235 -12.76 17.87 6.83
C LYS A 235 -13.50 18.03 8.15
N PHE A 236 -14.79 17.69 8.16
CA PHE A 236 -15.59 17.73 9.39
C PHE A 236 -15.01 16.79 10.45
N TYR A 237 -14.66 15.56 10.07
CA TYR A 237 -14.01 14.63 10.97
C TYR A 237 -12.66 15.14 11.52
N GLN A 238 -11.84 15.75 10.65
CA GLN A 238 -10.55 16.30 11.05
C GLN A 238 -10.74 17.43 12.07
N LEU A 239 -11.58 18.42 11.77
CA LEU A 239 -11.79 19.57 12.65
C LEU A 239 -12.36 19.16 14.02
N LEU A 240 -13.28 18.19 14.05
CA LEU A 240 -13.76 17.63 15.32
C LEU A 240 -12.65 16.89 16.08
N SER A 241 -11.74 16.21 15.38
CA SER A 241 -10.59 15.53 16.02
C SER A 241 -9.58 16.53 16.57
N ASP A 242 -9.50 17.71 15.96
CA ASP A 242 -8.68 18.85 16.39
C ASP A 242 -9.37 19.67 17.51
N GLY A 243 -10.51 19.19 18.04
CA GLY A 243 -11.21 19.78 19.19
C GLY A 243 -12.14 20.95 18.85
N LEU A 244 -12.38 21.25 17.57
CA LEU A 244 -13.35 22.29 17.21
C LEU A 244 -14.78 21.84 17.48
N ASP A 245 -15.62 22.77 17.91
CA ASP A 245 -17.05 22.52 18.03
C ASP A 245 -17.71 22.34 16.64
N PRO A 246 -18.82 21.58 16.55
CA PRO A 246 -19.48 21.29 15.28
C PRO A 246 -19.94 22.52 14.48
N SER A 247 -20.35 23.60 15.15
CA SER A 247 -20.88 24.79 14.46
C SER A 247 -19.74 25.53 13.77
N THR A 248 -18.65 25.76 14.50
CA THR A 248 -17.42 26.37 13.96
C THR A 248 -16.82 25.52 12.84
N ALA A 249 -16.82 24.19 12.99
CA ALA A 249 -16.35 23.29 11.94
C ALA A 249 -17.18 23.41 10.64
N ILE A 250 -18.51 23.56 10.73
CA ILE A 250 -19.38 23.77 9.56
C ILE A 250 -19.04 25.08 8.84
N THR A 251 -18.89 26.18 9.58
CA THR A 251 -18.53 27.49 9.02
C THR A 251 -17.17 27.45 8.32
N HIS A 252 -16.17 26.80 8.94
CA HIS A 252 -14.85 26.59 8.34
C HIS A 252 -14.91 25.81 7.02
N ILE A 253 -15.69 24.72 6.98
CA ILE A 253 -15.83 23.90 5.77
C ILE A 253 -16.55 24.65 4.67
N ALA A 254 -17.61 25.39 4.99
CA ALA A 254 -18.37 26.20 4.05
C ALA A 254 -17.46 27.21 3.34
N LYS A 255 -16.67 27.96 4.12
CA LYS A 255 -15.68 28.91 3.60
C LYS A 255 -14.63 28.22 2.73
N GLN A 256 -14.07 27.10 3.19
CA GLN A 256 -12.98 26.42 2.50
C GLN A 256 -13.41 25.72 1.20
N LEU A 257 -14.68 25.31 1.09
CA LEU A 257 -15.22 24.64 -0.09
C LEU A 257 -16.00 25.58 -1.03
N GLY A 258 -16.19 26.84 -0.65
CA GLY A 258 -16.95 27.81 -1.44
C GLY A 258 -18.43 27.44 -1.56
N VAL A 259 -19.04 26.94 -0.48
CA VAL A 259 -20.47 26.54 -0.44
C VAL A 259 -21.15 27.10 0.80
N SER A 260 -22.49 27.18 0.81
CA SER A 260 -23.24 27.63 1.98
C SER A 260 -23.19 26.63 3.14
N GLU A 261 -23.26 27.10 4.38
CA GLU A 261 -23.37 26.22 5.55
C GLU A 261 -24.57 25.27 5.47
N ARG A 262 -25.68 25.73 4.89
CA ARG A 262 -26.86 24.89 4.58
C ARG A 262 -26.49 23.70 3.70
N THR A 263 -25.64 23.90 2.70
CA THR A 263 -25.15 22.83 1.81
C THR A 263 -24.30 21.82 2.58
N VAL A 264 -23.43 22.29 3.48
CA VAL A 264 -22.59 21.44 4.34
C VAL A 264 -23.48 20.59 5.27
N ARG A 265 -24.48 21.19 5.93
CA ARG A 265 -25.44 20.47 6.79
C ARG A 265 -26.24 19.43 6.01
N ASN A 266 -26.70 19.75 4.80
CA ASN A 266 -27.41 18.82 3.93
C ASN A 266 -26.53 17.63 3.53
N ASP A 267 -25.27 17.87 3.17
CA ASP A 267 -24.31 16.82 2.82
C ASP A 267 -24.02 15.91 4.03
N LEU A 268 -23.81 16.49 5.22
CA LEU A 268 -23.63 15.71 6.46
C LEU A 268 -24.87 14.88 6.81
N SER A 269 -26.07 15.43 6.65
CA SER A 269 -27.33 14.70 6.84
C SER A 269 -27.47 13.53 5.87
N ALA A 270 -27.14 13.75 4.59
CA ALA A 270 -27.15 12.68 3.58
C ALA A 270 -26.14 11.57 3.91
N ILE A 271 -24.96 11.92 4.41
CA ILE A 271 -23.95 10.97 4.86
C ILE A 271 -24.44 10.17 6.08
N LYS A 272 -25.08 10.84 7.05
CA LYS A 272 -25.69 10.20 8.21
C LYS A 272 -26.74 9.16 7.80
N LYS A 273 -27.65 9.51 6.89
CA LYS A 273 -28.66 8.58 6.34
C LYS A 273 -28.04 7.38 5.62
N ILE A 274 -26.95 7.59 4.89
CA ILE A 274 -26.20 6.48 4.28
C ILE A 274 -25.63 5.58 5.36
N TRP A 275 -25.11 6.14 6.43
CA TRP A 275 -24.55 5.37 7.54
C TRP A 275 -25.61 4.56 8.28
N GLU A 276 -26.73 5.18 8.65
CA GLU A 276 -27.86 4.54 9.36
C GLU A 276 -28.43 3.34 8.57
N LYS A 277 -28.61 3.47 7.25
CA LYS A 277 -29.11 2.39 6.37
C LYS A 277 -28.22 1.15 6.26
N ASN A 278 -26.99 1.18 6.78
CA ASN A 278 -26.03 0.09 6.66
C ASN A 278 -25.70 -0.58 8.00
N ILE A 279 -26.27 -0.08 9.09
CA ILE A 279 -26.15 -0.67 10.43
C ILE A 279 -27.40 -1.52 10.76
N SER A 280 -28.51 -1.27 10.06
CA SER A 280 -29.71 -2.14 10.01
C SER A 280 -29.51 -3.28 9.02
#